data_AF-A0A1L4C0M5-F1
#
_entry.id   AF-A0A1L4C0M5-F1
#
_cell.length_a   1.000
_cell.length_b   1.000
_cell.length_c   1.000
_cell.angle_alpha   90.00
_cell.angle_beta   90.00
_cell.angle_gamma   90.00
#
_symmetry.space_group_name_H-M   'P 1'
#
loop_
_entity.id
_entity.type
_entity.pdbx_description
1 polymer ?
#
loop_
_entity_poly.entity_id
_entity_poly.type
_entity_poly.pdbx_seq_one_letter_code
_entity_poly.pdbx_strand_id
1 'polypeptide(L)'
;MSRTEEVLSLMNTLKDYLVEERTVLINHDGERLLELVNAKEETMNALAQYDESEIEIEQLTEITLEIKSLQETNVLLTEQSISFTEKLVSNIQKNATKKSTYSKKGTFDKTGQNAFIDQSL
;
A
#
# COMPACT_ATOMS: atom_id res chain seq x y z
N MET A 1 26.26 24.06 -1.01
CA MET A 1 24.80 24.01 -1.13
C MET A 1 24.23 24.70 0.09
N SER A 2 23.15 25.46 -0.05
CA SER A 2 22.38 25.92 1.10
C SER A 2 21.66 24.73 1.74
N ARG A 3 21.32 24.81 3.03
CA ARG A 3 20.51 23.77 3.71
C ARG A 3 19.18 23.54 2.98
N THR A 4 18.57 24.61 2.48
CA THR A 4 17.37 24.57 1.64
C THR A 4 17.56 23.75 0.37
N GLU A 5 18.70 23.88 -0.33
CA GLU A 5 18.99 23.10 -1.54
C GLU A 5 19.16 21.61 -1.23
N GLU A 6 19.77 21.26 -0.10
CA GLU A 6 19.92 19.86 0.35
C GLU A 6 18.54 19.23 0.64
N VAL A 7 17.67 19.95 1.35
CA VAL A 7 16.30 19.53 1.63
C VAL A 7 15.49 19.40 0.34
N LEU A 8 15.61 20.37 -0.57
CA LEU A 8 14.92 20.33 -1.85
C LEU A 8 15.36 19.12 -2.69
N SER A 9 16.66 18.77 -2.66
CA SER A 9 17.16 17.56 -3.31
C SER A 9 16.53 16.30 -2.71
N LEU A 10 16.48 16.18 -1.38
CA LEU A 10 15.85 15.04 -0.69
C LEU A 10 14.36 14.94 -0.99
N MET A 11 13.64 16.07 -1.03
CA MET A 11 12.23 16.10 -1.41
C MET A 11 12.00 15.70 -2.86
N ASN A 12 12.90 16.06 -3.78
CA ASN A 12 12.82 15.59 -5.17
C ASN A 12 13.05 14.08 -5.26
N THR A 13 14.02 13.54 -4.52
CA THR A 13 14.22 12.09 -4.41
C THR A 13 12.98 11.39 -3.85
N LEU A 14 12.36 11.95 -2.80
CA LEU A 14 11.11 11.42 -2.26
C LEU A 14 9.99 11.44 -3.32
N LYS A 15 9.86 12.52 -4.07
CA LYS A 15 8.90 12.63 -5.17
C LYS A 15 9.12 11.53 -6.22
N ASP A 16 10.37 11.29 -6.61
CA ASP A 16 10.70 10.26 -7.59
C ASP A 16 10.31 8.86 -7.10
N TYR A 17 10.57 8.55 -5.83
CA TYR A 17 10.10 7.31 -5.21
C TYR A 17 8.58 7.18 -5.20
N LEU A 18 7.84 8.27 -4.97
CA LEU A 18 6.37 8.24 -5.01
C LEU A 18 5.81 8.03 -6.43
N VAL A 19 6.46 8.61 -7.44
CA VAL A 19 6.12 8.38 -8.85
C VAL A 19 6.40 6.92 -9.24
N GLU A 20 7.51 6.37 -8.78
CA GLU A 20 7.85 4.96 -8.98
C GLU A 20 6.87 4.04 -8.26
N GLU A 21 6.56 4.32 -6.99
CA GLU A 21 5.60 3.56 -6.18
C GLU A 21 4.24 3.48 -6.86
N ARG A 22 3.76 4.57 -7.46
CA ARG A 22 2.52 4.55 -8.25
C ARG A 22 2.57 3.51 -9.37
N THR A 23 3.67 3.47 -10.11
CA THR A 23 3.88 2.52 -11.21
C THR A 23 3.93 1.09 -10.69
N VAL A 24 4.63 0.87 -9.59
CA VAL A 24 4.78 -0.42 -8.92
C VAL A 24 3.44 -0.93 -8.38
N LEU A 25 2.64 -0.07 -7.76
CA LEU A 25 1.28 -0.38 -7.28
C LEU A 25 0.34 -0.77 -8.43
N ILE A 26 0.41 -0.06 -9.56
CA ILE A 26 -0.35 -0.38 -10.77
C ILE A 26 0.06 -1.75 -11.35
N ASN A 27 1.36 -2.07 -11.30
CA ASN A 27 1.89 -3.33 -11.81
C ASN A 27 1.82 -4.49 -10.81
N HIS A 28 1.35 -4.23 -9.57
CA HIS A 28 1.26 -5.20 -8.48
C HIS A 28 2.59 -5.88 -8.11
N ASP A 29 3.70 -5.15 -8.23
CA ASP A 29 5.04 -5.66 -7.87
C ASP A 29 5.31 -5.45 -6.36
N GLY A 30 4.98 -6.47 -5.56
CA GLY A 30 5.10 -6.40 -4.10
C GLY A 30 6.53 -6.38 -3.58
N GLU A 31 7.48 -6.99 -4.28
CA GLU A 31 8.90 -7.00 -3.86
C GLU A 31 9.48 -5.60 -4.01
N ARG A 32 9.28 -4.98 -5.18
CA ARG A 32 9.74 -3.60 -5.41
C ARG A 32 9.05 -2.59 -4.50
N LEU A 33 7.77 -2.82 -4.17
CA LEU A 33 7.04 -1.96 -3.23
C LEU A 33 7.71 -1.92 -1.86
N LEU A 34 8.19 -3.06 -1.36
CA LEU A 34 8.88 -3.13 -0.06
C LEU A 34 10.19 -2.33 -0.08
N GLU A 35 10.97 -2.46 -1.15
CA GLU A 35 12.21 -1.69 -1.34
C GLU A 35 11.94 -0.18 -1.33
N LEU A 36 10.88 0.26 -2.02
CA LEU A 36 10.47 1.66 -2.06
C LEU A 36 10.01 2.19 -0.71
N VAL A 37 9.30 1.38 0.08
CA VAL A 37 8.91 1.77 1.45
C VAL A 37 10.14 2.04 2.30
N ASN A 38 11.14 1.15 2.26
CA ASN A 38 12.39 1.33 3.01
C ASN A 38 13.16 2.59 2.55
N ALA A 39 13.29 2.81 1.24
CA ALA A 39 13.96 3.99 0.69
C ALA A 39 13.26 5.30 1.08
N LYS A 40 11.93 5.30 1.13
CA LYS A 40 11.15 6.45 1.63
C LYS A 40 11.39 6.68 3.12
N GLU A 41 11.42 5.64 3.93
CA GLU A 41 11.69 5.75 5.37
C GLU A 41 13.09 6.34 5.64
N GLU A 42 14.12 5.88 4.93
CA GLU A 42 15.46 6.45 5.00
C GLU A 42 15.48 7.94 4.62
N THR A 43 14.77 8.32 3.56
CA THR A 43 14.67 9.71 3.11
C THR A 43 13.94 10.59 4.13
N MET A 44 12.86 10.08 4.74
CA MET A 44 12.13 10.77 5.81
C MET A 44 12.99 10.96 7.06
N ASN A 45 13.78 9.96 7.43
CA ASN A 45 14.73 10.05 8.54
C ASN A 45 15.81 11.10 8.27
N ALA A 46 16.29 11.22 7.02
CA ALA A 46 17.22 12.27 6.63
C ALA A 46 16.58 13.67 6.70
N LEU A 47 15.34 13.81 6.21
CA LEU A 47 14.59 15.07 6.29
C LEU A 47 14.33 15.52 7.73
N ALA A 48 14.07 14.58 8.65
CA ALA A 48 13.83 14.87 10.06
C ALA A 48 15.05 15.44 10.82
N GLN A 49 16.25 15.39 10.24
CA GLN A 49 17.47 15.95 10.84
C GLN A 49 17.62 17.45 10.62
N TYR A 50 16.86 18.05 9.71
CA TYR A 50 16.94 19.47 9.43
C TYR A 50 15.98 20.27 10.31
N ASP A 51 16.44 21.41 10.82
CA ASP A 51 15.63 22.34 11.60
C ASP A 51 14.92 23.33 10.65
N GLU A 52 13.66 23.63 10.94
CA GLU A 52 12.82 24.55 10.18
C GLU A 52 13.42 25.97 10.12
N SER A 53 14.18 26.37 11.14
CA SER A 53 14.87 27.67 11.19
C SER A 53 16.05 27.80 10.21
N GLU A 54 16.51 26.68 9.63
CA GLU A 54 17.63 26.64 8.68
C GLU A 54 17.16 26.57 7.22
N ILE A 55 15.85 26.59 6.95
CA ILE A 55 15.25 26.29 5.66
C ILE A 55 14.31 27.42 5.21
N GLU A 56 14.34 27.75 3.92
CA GLU A 56 13.35 28.65 3.29
C GLU A 56 12.11 27.86 2.86
N ILE A 57 11.09 27.81 3.72
CA ILE A 57 9.85 27.03 3.52
C ILE A 57 9.10 27.43 2.24
N GLU A 58 9.17 28.72 1.87
CA GLU A 58 8.52 29.24 0.66
C GLU A 58 9.01 28.50 -0.59
N GLN A 59 10.29 28.10 -0.64
CA GLN A 59 10.86 27.36 -1.75
C GLN A 59 10.40 25.89 -1.80
N LEU A 60 9.91 25.35 -0.69
CA LEU A 60 9.49 23.95 -0.56
C LEU A 60 7.98 23.76 -0.76
N THR A 61 7.22 24.84 -0.84
CA THR A 61 5.75 24.78 -0.85
C THR A 61 5.21 24.00 -2.06
N GLU A 62 5.73 24.27 -3.25
CA GLU A 62 5.28 23.61 -4.48
C GLU A 62 5.54 22.09 -4.43
N ILE A 63 6.78 21.70 -4.10
CA ILE A 63 7.16 20.28 -4.03
C ILE A 63 6.43 19.54 -2.91
N THR A 64 6.12 20.20 -1.80
CA THR A 64 5.30 19.63 -0.71
C THR A 64 3.89 19.27 -1.21
N LEU A 65 3.27 20.15 -1.99
CA LEU A 65 1.95 19.90 -2.56
C LEU A 65 1.97 18.74 -3.57
N GLU A 66 3.01 18.66 -4.41
CA GLU A 66 3.19 17.54 -5.34
C GLU A 66 3.34 16.21 -4.61
N ILE A 67 4.25 16.15 -3.62
CA ILE A 67 4.48 14.96 -2.78
C ILE A 67 3.18 14.53 -2.11
N LYS A 68 2.44 15.47 -1.53
CA LYS A 68 1.16 15.19 -0.89
C LYS A 68 0.17 14.56 -1.86
N SER A 69 -0.02 15.15 -3.04
CA SER A 69 -0.95 14.63 -4.06
C SER A 69 -0.57 13.24 -4.55
N LEU A 70 0.74 12.98 -4.75
CA LEU A 70 1.24 11.66 -5.12
C LEU A 70 1.01 10.62 -4.02
N GLN A 71 1.29 10.98 -2.76
CA GLN A 71 1.06 10.08 -1.63
C GLN A 71 -0.42 9.76 -1.46
N GLU A 72 -1.32 10.74 -1.58
CA GLU A 72 -2.77 10.52 -1.57
C GLU A 72 -3.21 9.54 -2.67
N THR A 73 -2.63 9.65 -3.87
CA THR A 73 -2.89 8.72 -4.97
C THR A 73 -2.42 7.30 -4.65
N ASN A 74 -1.21 7.15 -4.10
CA ASN A 74 -0.66 5.84 -3.76
C ASN A 74 -1.43 5.16 -2.61
N VAL A 75 -1.90 5.94 -1.63
CA VAL A 75 -2.81 5.45 -0.58
C VAL A 75 -4.10 4.92 -1.22
N LEU A 76 -4.72 5.69 -2.11
CA LEU A 76 -5.94 5.27 -2.79
C LEU A 76 -5.76 3.97 -3.58
N LEU A 77 -4.66 3.82 -4.33
CA LEU A 77 -4.35 2.59 -5.06
C LEU A 77 -4.16 1.38 -4.11
N THR A 78 -3.51 1.61 -2.97
CA THR A 78 -3.31 0.60 -1.94
C THR A 78 -4.65 0.16 -1.32
N GLU A 79 -5.48 1.11 -0.91
CA GLU A 79 -6.82 0.85 -0.35
C GLU A 79 -7.73 0.11 -1.34
N GLN A 80 -7.68 0.48 -2.63
CA GLN A 80 -8.43 -0.21 -3.68
C GLN A 80 -7.97 -1.67 -3.83
N SER A 81 -6.65 -1.92 -3.79
CA SER A 81 -6.08 -3.26 -3.90
C SER A 81 -6.47 -4.14 -2.70
N ILE A 82 -6.44 -3.58 -1.49
CA ILE A 82 -6.91 -4.26 -0.27
C ILE A 82 -8.41 -4.57 -0.38
N SER A 83 -9.24 -3.58 -0.71
CA SER A 83 -10.69 -3.76 -0.83
C SER A 83 -11.08 -4.82 -1.87
N PHE A 84 -10.37 -4.86 -3.00
CA PHE A 84 -10.57 -5.89 -4.02
C PHE A 84 -10.24 -7.29 -3.47
N THR A 85 -9.10 -7.42 -2.79
CA THR A 85 -8.65 -8.68 -2.18
C THR A 85 -9.63 -9.18 -1.12
N GLU A 86 -10.12 -8.29 -0.24
CA GLU A 86 -11.14 -8.63 0.77
C GLU A 86 -12.44 -9.12 0.13
N LYS A 87 -12.91 -8.46 -0.94
CA LYS A 87 -14.11 -8.88 -1.68
C LYS A 87 -13.91 -10.25 -2.32
N LEU A 88 -12.73 -10.51 -2.89
CA LEU A 88 -12.38 -11.80 -3.46
C LEU A 88 -12.46 -12.91 -2.40
N VAL A 89 -11.80 -12.72 -1.25
CA VAL A 89 -11.82 -13.66 -0.12
C VAL A 89 -13.25 -13.89 0.39
N SER A 90 -14.01 -12.81 0.61
CA SER A 90 -15.39 -12.89 1.07
C SER A 90 -16.28 -13.70 0.10
N ASN A 91 -16.11 -13.50 -1.20
CA ASN A 91 -16.86 -14.23 -2.21
C ASN A 91 -16.50 -15.72 -2.27
N ILE A 92 -15.21 -16.05 -2.14
CA ILE A 92 -14.76 -17.45 -2.04
C ILE A 92 -15.39 -18.11 -0.80
N GLN A 93 -15.34 -17.45 0.37
CA GLN A 93 -15.94 -17.95 1.60
C GLN A 93 -17.46 -18.14 1.49
N LYS A 94 -18.18 -17.19 0.89
CA LYS A 94 -19.64 -17.28 0.62
C LYS A 94 -19.98 -18.43 -0.32
N ASN A 95 -19.15 -18.72 -1.32
CA ASN A 95 -19.40 -19.82 -2.24
C ASN A 95 -19.01 -21.18 -1.65
N ALA A 96 -17.93 -21.24 -0.87
CA ALA A 96 -17.53 -22.45 -0.13
C ALA A 96 -18.57 -22.88 0.91
N THR A 97 -19.23 -21.91 1.56
CA THR A 97 -20.31 -22.16 2.55
C THR A 97 -21.66 -22.50 1.90
N LYS A 98 -21.84 -22.28 0.58
CA LYS A 98 -23.04 -22.66 -0.18
C LYS A 98 -23.09 -24.15 -0.59
N LYS A 99 -22.47 -25.06 0.17
CA LYS A 99 -22.75 -26.51 0.10
C LYS A 99 -23.89 -26.89 1.06
N SER A 100 -25.12 -26.54 0.72
CA SER A 100 -26.31 -27.34 1.08
C SER A 100 -27.56 -26.75 0.42
N THR A 101 -27.87 -27.18 -0.80
CA THR A 101 -29.22 -27.06 -1.34
C THR A 101 -29.71 -28.45 -1.75
N TYR A 102 -30.63 -28.94 -0.92
CA TYR A 102 -31.52 -30.11 -1.07
C TYR A 102 -30.92 -31.37 -1.70
N SER A 103 -30.60 -32.36 -0.86
CA SER A 103 -30.53 -33.74 -1.34
C SER A 103 -31.94 -34.17 -1.79
N LYS A 104 -32.04 -34.79 -2.97
CA LYS A 104 -33.29 -35.37 -3.52
C LYS A 104 -33.90 -36.50 -2.64
N LYS A 105 -33.33 -36.75 -1.45
CA LYS A 105 -33.67 -37.81 -0.49
C LYS A 105 -33.76 -37.36 0.98
N GLY A 106 -33.82 -36.06 1.27
CA GLY A 106 -34.25 -35.55 2.59
C GLY A 106 -33.45 -36.03 3.80
N THR A 107 -32.17 -36.38 3.65
CA THR A 107 -31.27 -36.69 4.76
C THR A 107 -30.11 -35.70 4.79
N PHE A 108 -29.84 -35.19 6.00
CA PHE A 108 -28.83 -34.19 6.29
C PHE A 108 -27.59 -34.92 6.79
N ASP A 109 -26.55 -35.01 5.95
CA ASP A 109 -25.29 -35.60 6.36
C ASP A 109 -24.32 -34.47 6.75
N LYS A 110 -24.15 -34.26 8.06
CA LYS A 110 -23.08 -33.42 8.61
C LYS A 110 -21.81 -34.24 8.67
N THR A 111 -21.10 -34.33 7.56
CA THR A 111 -19.74 -34.86 7.57
C THR A 111 -18.80 -33.78 7.02
N GLY A 112 -18.03 -33.20 7.93
CA GLY A 112 -17.24 -31.99 7.72
C GLY A 112 -16.00 -32.18 6.84
N GLN A 113 -15.49 -31.05 6.34
CA GLN A 113 -14.11 -30.89 5.91
C GLN A 113 -13.66 -29.46 6.23
N ASN A 114 -13.13 -29.28 7.44
CA ASN A 114 -12.23 -28.19 7.80
C ASN A 114 -10.86 -28.45 7.14
N ALA A 115 -10.73 -28.22 5.83
CA ALA A 115 -9.49 -28.50 5.09
C ALA A 115 -8.95 -27.30 4.30
N PHE A 116 -9.49 -26.09 4.50
CA PHE A 116 -9.06 -24.90 3.77
C PHE A 116 -8.38 -23.83 4.63
N ILE A 117 -8.40 -23.96 5.97
CA ILE A 117 -7.70 -23.06 6.88
C ILE A 117 -6.88 -23.92 7.84
N ASP A 118 -5.94 -24.67 7.28
CA ASP A 118 -4.78 -25.17 8.01
C ASP A 118 -3.57 -25.03 7.09
N GLN A 119 -3.14 -23.79 6.95
CA GLN A 119 -1.79 -23.50 6.49
C GLN A 119 -1.29 -22.31 7.30
N SER A 120 -1.04 -22.59 8.58
CA SER A 120 -0.01 -21.87 9.31
C SER A 120 1.35 -22.29 8.76
N LEU A 121 2.01 -21.39 8.04
CA LEU A 121 3.46 -21.32 7.91
C LEU A 121 3.86 -19.85 7.91
#